data_AF-A0A7Y8IE46-F1
#
_entry.id   AF-A0A7Y8IE46-F1
#
_cell.length_a   1.000
_cell.length_b   1.000
_cell.length_c   1.000
_cell.angle_alpha   90.00
_cell.angle_beta   90.00
_cell.angle_gamma   90.00
#
_symmetry.space_group_name_H-M   'P 1'
#
loop_
_entity.id
_entity.type
_entity.pdbx_description
1 polymer ?
#
loop_
_entity_poly.entity_id
_entity_poly.type
_entity_poly.pdbx_seq_one_letter_code
_entity_poly.pdbx_strand_id
1 'polypeptide(L)'
;MRKIIRKEFFKTEDWLAVWFGFLFIGLVLVGVKPQLPTFKWTTSGEFSSMVAESKYVVEKFIKEAEAKGESNLLPAASALKAALDAGDRLAIESTAKKFGEAMKKVEEPGLKKKGGDLGKKLSGGAGALASRVFSGENILKSIYIGIAFLILTGVGIVLMGGRVGRFVVGFPIIYALAWVSQFIAGNTTVNYLGLEYVIFALLIGLFISNVIGVPQWLKEAVRTEYYIKTGLVILGAGILFFEILQAGAIGIVQALLVVFIVWYACFWLGRKLKVDDELSAMLATGVSICGVSAAIAACGAIQGDKKKLSYVISLILIVAIPMMVLEPWIARALGISDIVTGAWLGGTLDTTASVIAAGALVGEVAMKVGTIVKFSQNVLIGVAAFLLSVWWTLKEKTPTKEKPTVKVIWERFPKFVLGFLFASFLFSFFLDPSLVKETKALLGGLRTVWFALAFVSIGLETRFTELFGMGKGRPAVTFVGAQVFNILWTLVLAYLLFGGFIFPLPAIQ
;
A
#
# COMPACT_ATOMS: atom_id res chain seq x y z
N MET A 1 10.78 38.74 -22.71
CA MET A 1 11.16 37.35 -22.33
C MET A 1 11.73 37.18 -20.91
N ARG A 2 12.37 38.18 -20.27
CA ARG A 2 12.93 38.02 -18.90
C ARG A 2 11.93 38.06 -17.71
N LYS A 3 10.65 38.40 -17.93
CA LYS A 3 9.64 38.52 -16.85
C LYS A 3 8.83 37.24 -16.56
N ILE A 4 8.95 36.18 -17.37
CA ILE A 4 8.21 34.91 -17.18
C ILE A 4 9.00 33.90 -16.32
N ILE A 5 10.31 34.12 -16.14
CA ILE A 5 11.24 33.19 -15.46
C ILE A 5 11.25 33.39 -13.93
N ARG A 6 10.49 34.36 -13.40
CA ARG A 6 10.45 34.71 -11.97
C ARG A 6 9.13 34.33 -11.28
N LYS A 7 8.42 33.29 -11.74
CA LYS A 7 7.56 32.54 -10.80
C LYS A 7 8.52 31.84 -9.85
N GLU A 8 8.58 32.31 -8.61
CA GLU A 8 9.52 31.84 -7.58
C GLU A 8 9.67 30.32 -7.63
N PHE A 9 10.88 29.86 -7.86
CA PHE A 9 11.26 28.45 -8.00
C PHE A 9 10.66 27.54 -6.91
N PHE A 10 10.41 28.09 -5.71
CA PHE A 10 9.86 27.39 -4.55
C PHE A 10 8.32 27.28 -4.50
N LYS A 11 7.60 28.01 -5.36
CA LYS A 11 6.11 28.05 -5.39
C LYS A 11 5.49 27.09 -6.40
N THR A 12 6.28 26.20 -7.00
CA THR A 12 5.75 25.13 -7.87
C THR A 12 5.05 24.05 -7.03
N GLU A 13 4.04 23.40 -7.61
CA GLU A 13 3.29 22.29 -6.99
C GLU A 13 4.20 21.17 -6.46
N ASP A 14 5.32 20.92 -7.16
CA ASP A 14 6.37 19.97 -6.76
C ASP A 14 7.03 20.33 -5.42
N TRP A 15 7.50 21.56 -5.28
CA TRP A 15 8.14 22.01 -4.05
C TRP A 15 7.14 22.12 -2.90
N LEU A 16 5.94 22.62 -3.17
CA LEU A 16 4.89 22.66 -2.14
C LEU A 16 4.59 21.26 -1.60
N ALA A 17 4.44 20.26 -2.46
CA ALA A 17 4.25 18.88 -2.01
C ALA A 17 5.41 18.37 -1.11
N VAL A 18 6.66 18.76 -1.41
CA VAL A 18 7.81 18.46 -0.55
C VAL A 18 7.69 19.16 0.80
N TRP A 19 7.43 20.48 0.81
CA TRP A 19 7.30 21.26 2.04
C TRP A 19 6.19 20.73 2.94
N PHE A 20 5.02 20.42 2.37
CA PHE A 20 3.92 19.84 3.13
C PHE A 20 4.24 18.43 3.62
N GLY A 21 4.88 17.59 2.79
CA GLY A 21 5.34 16.27 3.23
C GLY A 21 6.23 16.36 4.47
N PHE A 22 7.23 17.24 4.45
CA PHE A 22 8.11 17.47 5.60
C PHE A 22 7.43 18.19 6.76
N LEU A 23 6.43 19.02 6.51
CA LEU A 23 5.63 19.62 7.58
C LEU A 23 4.89 18.53 8.37
N PHE A 24 4.23 17.59 7.71
CA PHE A 24 3.57 16.47 8.40
C PHE A 24 4.54 15.58 9.16
N ILE A 25 5.67 15.25 8.52
CA ILE A 25 6.74 14.48 9.16
C ILE A 25 7.25 15.22 10.41
N GLY A 26 7.59 16.51 10.28
CA GLY A 26 8.10 17.34 11.37
C GLY A 26 7.10 17.48 12.52
N LEU A 27 5.82 17.72 12.23
CA LEU A 27 4.77 17.78 13.24
C LEU A 27 4.68 16.46 14.03
N VAL A 28 4.71 15.33 13.35
CA VAL A 28 4.68 14.01 13.99
C VAL A 28 5.94 13.77 14.85
N LEU A 29 7.12 14.16 14.36
CA LEU A 29 8.38 14.03 15.10
C LEU A 29 8.46 14.93 16.34
N VAL A 30 7.83 16.11 16.31
CA VAL A 30 7.73 17.03 17.46
C VAL A 30 6.63 16.62 18.46
N GLY A 31 5.92 15.51 18.18
CA GLY A 31 4.96 14.91 19.11
C GLY A 31 3.49 15.24 18.82
N VAL A 32 3.18 15.88 17.69
CA VAL A 32 1.79 16.03 17.23
C VAL A 32 1.28 14.67 16.76
N LYS A 33 0.54 13.99 17.64
CA LYS A 33 0.00 12.64 17.41
C LYS A 33 -1.53 12.70 17.26
N PRO A 34 -2.07 13.17 16.10
CA PRO A 34 -3.51 13.24 15.93
C PRO A 34 -4.08 11.82 15.94
N GLN A 35 -5.24 11.66 16.59
CA GLN A 35 -5.90 10.37 16.64
C GLN A 35 -6.55 10.06 15.29
N LEU A 36 -6.05 9.02 14.63
CA LEU A 36 -6.60 8.57 13.35
C LEU A 36 -7.95 7.86 13.55
N PRO A 37 -8.91 8.04 12.63
CA PRO A 37 -10.13 7.27 12.65
C PRO A 37 -9.87 5.80 12.34
N THR A 38 -10.70 4.92 12.90
CA THR A 38 -10.73 3.49 12.55
C THR A 38 -11.77 3.25 11.45
N PHE A 39 -11.41 2.39 10.51
CA PHE A 39 -12.28 1.95 9.43
C PHE A 39 -12.55 0.45 9.46
N LYS A 40 -11.99 -0.31 10.42
CA LYS A 40 -12.16 -1.77 10.45
C LYS A 40 -13.56 -2.15 10.93
N TRP A 41 -14.27 -2.96 10.14
CA TRP A 41 -15.55 -3.52 10.54
C TRP A 41 -15.80 -4.91 9.93
N THR A 42 -16.71 -5.66 10.56
CA THR A 42 -17.05 -7.06 10.22
C THR A 42 -18.57 -7.24 10.33
N THR A 43 -19.19 -7.86 9.32
CA THR A 43 -20.64 -8.17 9.34
C THR A 43 -20.95 -9.26 10.36
N SER A 44 -22.23 -9.42 10.72
CA SER A 44 -22.65 -10.49 11.64
C SER A 44 -22.39 -11.89 11.06
N GLY A 45 -22.59 -12.08 9.76
CA GLY A 45 -22.30 -13.35 9.09
C GLY A 45 -20.81 -13.69 9.07
N GLU A 46 -19.96 -12.71 8.70
CA GLU A 46 -18.51 -12.85 8.78
C GLU A 46 -18.04 -13.16 10.21
N PHE A 47 -18.59 -12.46 11.21
CA PHE A 47 -18.27 -12.69 12.61
C PHE A 47 -18.65 -14.10 13.06
N SER A 48 -19.85 -14.58 12.71
CA SER A 48 -20.29 -15.94 13.02
C SER A 48 -19.37 -17.00 12.41
N SER A 49 -18.91 -16.80 11.17
CA SER A 49 -17.95 -17.71 10.52
C SER A 49 -16.60 -17.75 11.25
N MET A 50 -16.09 -16.59 11.67
CA MET A 50 -14.86 -16.48 12.45
C MET A 50 -15.01 -17.15 13.82
N VAL A 51 -16.16 -16.99 14.48
CA VAL A 51 -16.47 -17.64 15.77
C VAL A 51 -16.49 -19.15 15.60
N ALA A 52 -17.16 -19.67 14.57
CA ALA A 52 -17.22 -21.11 14.29
C ALA A 52 -15.83 -21.72 14.07
N GLU A 53 -14.99 -21.07 13.26
CA GLU A 53 -13.59 -21.49 13.05
C GLU A 53 -12.80 -21.46 14.38
N SER A 54 -12.98 -20.38 15.14
CA SER A 54 -12.19 -20.16 16.36
C SER A 54 -12.57 -21.07 17.52
N LYS A 55 -13.81 -21.56 17.60
CA LYS A 55 -14.22 -22.54 18.61
C LYS A 55 -13.35 -23.79 18.56
N TYR A 56 -13.19 -24.36 17.36
CA TYR A 56 -12.36 -25.54 17.15
C TYR A 56 -10.88 -25.27 17.54
N VAL A 57 -10.36 -24.10 17.16
CA VAL A 57 -8.98 -23.72 17.47
C VAL A 57 -8.77 -23.54 18.97
N VAL A 58 -9.69 -22.86 19.67
CA VAL A 58 -9.61 -22.65 21.13
C VAL A 58 -9.71 -23.98 21.87
N GLU A 59 -10.57 -24.91 21.45
CA GLU A 59 -10.65 -26.24 22.06
C GLU A 59 -9.36 -27.04 21.91
N LYS A 60 -8.77 -27.03 20.71
CA LYS A 60 -7.47 -27.66 20.46
C LYS A 60 -6.38 -27.02 21.32
N PHE A 61 -6.43 -25.70 21.47
CA PHE A 61 -5.49 -24.94 22.28
C PHE A 61 -5.58 -25.27 23.78
N ILE A 62 -6.79 -25.41 24.32
CA ILE A 62 -7.01 -25.82 25.72
C ILE A 62 -6.37 -27.18 25.97
N LYS A 63 -6.63 -28.18 25.10
CA LYS A 63 -6.03 -29.51 25.23
C LYS A 63 -4.51 -29.48 25.17
N GLU A 64 -3.93 -28.64 24.30
CA GLU A 64 -2.47 -28.48 24.21
C GLU A 64 -1.87 -27.81 25.46
N ALA A 65 -2.56 -26.83 26.04
CA ALA A 65 -2.16 -26.17 27.27
C ALA A 65 -2.23 -27.13 28.49
N GLU A 66 -3.26 -27.97 28.57
CA GLU A 66 -3.40 -29.03 29.59
C GLU A 66 -2.25 -30.04 29.50
N ALA A 67 -1.95 -30.53 28.29
CA ALA A 67 -0.87 -31.48 28.07
C ALA A 67 0.53 -30.91 28.43
N LYS A 68 0.70 -29.59 28.33
CA LYS A 68 1.94 -28.88 28.65
C LYS A 68 2.00 -28.34 30.08
N GLY A 69 0.98 -28.57 30.92
CA GLY A 69 0.97 -28.16 32.32
C GLY A 69 0.73 -26.67 32.59
N GLU A 70 0.25 -25.92 31.59
CA GLU A 70 0.01 -24.46 31.66
C GLU A 70 -1.33 -24.13 32.36
N SER A 71 -1.44 -24.57 33.61
CA SER A 71 -2.64 -24.47 34.47
C SER A 71 -3.18 -23.03 34.59
N ASN A 72 -2.27 -22.06 34.53
CA ASN A 72 -2.53 -20.63 34.69
C ASN A 72 -3.35 -20.04 33.53
N LEU A 73 -3.36 -20.73 32.38
CA LEU A 73 -4.05 -20.29 31.17
C LEU A 73 -5.52 -20.78 31.11
N LEU A 74 -5.81 -21.93 31.73
CA LEU A 74 -7.09 -22.62 31.64
C LEU A 74 -8.30 -21.74 31.97
N PRO A 75 -8.27 -20.85 32.99
CA PRO A 75 -9.40 -19.97 33.28
C PRO A 75 -9.69 -18.99 32.15
N ALA A 76 -8.66 -18.38 31.56
CA ALA A 76 -8.81 -17.42 30.48
C ALA A 76 -9.26 -18.09 29.17
N ALA A 77 -8.72 -19.26 28.87
CA ALA A 77 -9.09 -20.05 27.70
C ALA A 77 -10.55 -20.56 27.80
N SER A 78 -10.95 -21.04 28.98
CA SER A 78 -12.32 -21.50 29.25
C SER A 78 -13.33 -20.36 29.18
N ALA A 79 -12.99 -19.19 29.72
CA ALA A 79 -13.83 -18.00 29.62
C ALA A 79 -14.01 -17.54 28.16
N LEU A 80 -12.94 -17.60 27.36
CA LEU A 80 -13.01 -17.32 25.92
C LEU A 80 -13.88 -18.34 25.19
N LYS A 81 -13.75 -19.63 25.50
CA LYS A 81 -14.61 -20.68 24.95
C LYS A 81 -16.08 -20.43 25.27
N ALA A 82 -16.41 -20.16 26.53
CA ALA A 82 -17.78 -19.88 26.95
C ALA A 82 -18.36 -18.65 26.23
N ALA A 83 -17.56 -17.59 26.04
CA ALA A 83 -17.98 -16.42 25.27
C ALA A 83 -18.21 -16.75 23.78
N LEU A 84 -17.34 -17.57 23.17
CA LEU A 84 -17.53 -18.05 21.80
C LEU A 84 -18.80 -18.91 21.68
N ASP A 85 -19.11 -19.71 22.70
CA ASP A 85 -20.31 -20.55 22.74
C ASP A 85 -21.59 -19.74 22.88
N ALA A 86 -21.57 -18.69 23.70
CA ALA A 86 -22.67 -17.73 23.81
C ALA A 86 -22.87 -16.89 22.54
N GLY A 87 -21.84 -16.75 21.70
CA GLY A 87 -21.88 -15.92 20.49
C GLY A 87 -21.96 -14.41 20.76
N ASP A 88 -21.82 -13.98 22.01
CA ASP A 88 -21.86 -12.57 22.38
C ASP A 88 -20.55 -11.89 21.99
N ARG A 89 -20.66 -10.95 21.04
CA ARG A 89 -19.54 -10.22 20.46
C ARG A 89 -18.77 -9.37 21.49
N LEU A 90 -19.44 -8.75 22.47
CA LEU A 90 -18.76 -7.96 23.51
C LEU A 90 -18.07 -8.86 24.53
N ALA A 91 -18.70 -9.97 24.90
CA ALA A 91 -18.08 -10.99 25.74
C ALA A 91 -16.84 -11.59 25.06
N ILE A 92 -16.93 -11.91 23.77
CA ILE A 92 -15.80 -12.44 22.98
C ILE A 92 -14.68 -11.40 22.91
N GLU A 93 -14.96 -10.12 22.66
CA GLU A 93 -13.91 -9.09 22.62
C GLU A 93 -13.17 -8.99 23.97
N SER A 94 -13.91 -8.90 25.07
CA SER A 94 -13.33 -8.73 26.40
C SER A 94 -12.56 -9.96 26.88
N THR A 95 -13.11 -11.15 26.67
CA THR A 95 -12.45 -12.43 27.02
C THR A 95 -11.26 -12.71 26.12
N ALA A 96 -11.32 -12.39 24.83
CA ALA A 96 -10.18 -12.55 23.92
C ALA A 96 -9.01 -11.62 24.26
N LYS A 97 -9.30 -10.38 24.72
CA LYS A 97 -8.25 -9.48 25.25
C LYS A 97 -7.59 -10.07 26.49
N LYS A 98 -8.39 -10.52 27.47
CA LYS A 98 -7.88 -11.16 28.69
C LYS A 98 -7.08 -12.42 28.39
N PHE A 99 -7.54 -13.23 27.43
CA PHE A 99 -6.82 -14.39 26.94
C PHE A 99 -5.47 -13.99 26.34
N GLY A 100 -5.45 -13.02 25.42
CA GLY A 100 -4.19 -12.51 24.83
C GLY A 100 -3.22 -11.91 25.85
N GLU A 101 -3.73 -11.33 26.95
CA GLU A 101 -2.90 -10.87 28.07
C GLU A 101 -2.34 -12.03 28.90
N ALA A 102 -3.16 -13.05 29.20
CA ALA A 102 -2.72 -14.26 29.88
C ALA A 102 -1.61 -14.97 29.08
N MET A 103 -1.71 -14.98 27.75
CA MET A 103 -0.69 -15.54 26.86
C MET A 103 0.69 -14.90 27.04
N LYS A 104 0.79 -13.63 27.47
CA LYS A 104 2.09 -12.98 27.71
C LYS A 104 2.90 -13.65 28.83
N LYS A 105 2.23 -14.36 29.73
CA LYS A 105 2.81 -15.05 30.90
C LYS A 105 3.16 -16.52 30.63
N VAL A 106 2.77 -17.06 29.47
CA VAL A 106 3.11 -18.42 29.05
C VAL A 106 4.61 -18.49 28.75
N GLU A 107 5.23 -19.57 29.22
CA GLU A 107 6.67 -19.82 29.06
C GLU A 107 6.96 -20.51 27.72
N GLU A 108 6.08 -21.41 27.27
CA GLU A 108 6.23 -22.12 26.00
C GLU A 108 6.09 -21.16 24.79
N PRO A 109 7.16 -20.90 24.01
CA PRO A 109 7.15 -19.86 22.99
C PRO A 109 6.13 -20.09 21.85
N GLY A 110 5.93 -21.35 21.44
CA GLY A 110 5.01 -21.73 20.38
C GLY A 110 3.55 -21.48 20.77
N LEU A 111 3.16 -21.94 21.96
CA LEU A 111 1.84 -21.71 22.54
C LEU A 111 1.61 -20.21 22.75
N LYS A 112 2.59 -19.51 23.36
CA LYS A 112 2.58 -18.06 23.58
C LYS A 112 2.22 -17.27 22.33
N LYS A 113 2.90 -17.58 21.22
CA LYS A 113 2.68 -16.88 19.95
C LYS A 113 1.31 -17.20 19.35
N LYS A 114 0.99 -18.48 19.17
CA LYS A 114 -0.28 -18.92 18.57
C LYS A 114 -1.49 -18.40 19.34
N GLY A 115 -1.47 -18.50 20.67
CA GLY A 115 -2.56 -18.01 21.51
C GLY A 115 -2.64 -16.48 21.51
N GLY A 116 -1.49 -15.79 21.51
CA GLY A 116 -1.45 -14.33 21.41
C GLY A 116 -2.06 -13.82 20.10
N ASP A 117 -1.76 -14.48 18.99
CA ASP A 117 -2.30 -14.14 17.67
C ASP A 117 -3.79 -14.48 17.56
N LEU A 118 -4.23 -15.61 18.14
CA LEU A 118 -5.64 -15.98 18.24
C LEU A 118 -6.44 -14.95 19.06
N GLY A 119 -5.92 -14.55 20.23
CA GLY A 119 -6.54 -13.52 21.08
C GLY A 119 -6.66 -12.18 20.37
N LYS A 120 -5.63 -11.77 19.59
CA LYS A 120 -5.69 -10.56 18.76
C LYS A 120 -6.69 -10.67 17.61
N LYS A 121 -6.73 -11.80 16.89
CA LYS A 121 -7.69 -12.04 15.79
C LYS A 121 -9.13 -11.95 16.31
N LEU A 122 -9.42 -12.66 17.41
CA LEU A 122 -10.75 -12.70 18.01
C LEU A 122 -11.18 -11.37 18.60
N SER A 123 -10.32 -10.72 19.42
CA SER A 123 -10.65 -9.41 19.98
C SER A 123 -10.79 -8.33 18.91
N GLY A 124 -9.94 -8.37 17.88
CA GLY A 124 -9.99 -7.47 16.73
C GLY A 124 -11.28 -7.64 15.92
N GLY A 125 -11.62 -8.86 15.52
CA GLY A 125 -12.83 -9.14 14.75
C GLY A 125 -14.11 -8.89 15.55
N ALA A 126 -14.13 -9.26 16.83
CA ALA A 126 -15.25 -8.97 17.72
C ALA A 126 -15.45 -7.46 17.91
N GLY A 127 -14.36 -6.71 18.10
CA GLY A 127 -14.39 -5.26 18.26
C GLY A 127 -14.59 -4.46 16.97
N ALA A 128 -14.56 -5.10 15.80
CA ALA A 128 -14.69 -4.45 14.49
C ALA A 128 -16.18 -4.23 14.12
N LEU A 129 -16.86 -3.34 14.83
CA LEU A 129 -18.27 -3.01 14.60
C LEU A 129 -18.43 -1.81 13.65
N ALA A 130 -19.35 -1.91 12.69
CA ALA A 130 -19.70 -0.76 11.84
C ALA A 130 -20.18 0.44 12.68
N SER A 131 -20.92 0.19 13.78
CA SER A 131 -21.34 1.23 14.73
C SER A 131 -20.17 1.95 15.41
N ARG A 132 -18.99 1.32 15.55
CA ARG A 132 -17.78 1.98 16.05
C ARG A 132 -17.16 2.89 15.01
N VAL A 133 -17.26 2.54 13.72
CA VAL A 133 -16.83 3.41 12.63
C VAL A 133 -17.70 4.67 12.56
N PHE A 134 -19.01 4.54 12.75
CA PHE A 134 -19.95 5.67 12.81
C PHE A 134 -20.15 6.26 14.22
N SER A 135 -19.34 5.86 15.21
CA SER A 135 -19.44 6.42 16.56
C SER A 135 -19.10 7.91 16.57
N GLY A 136 -19.75 8.69 17.43
CA GLY A 136 -19.51 10.13 17.54
C GLY A 136 -18.02 10.45 17.76
N GLU A 137 -17.32 9.66 18.58
CA GLU A 137 -15.88 9.82 18.80
C GLU A 137 -15.05 9.60 17.53
N ASN A 138 -15.35 8.56 16.74
CA ASN A 138 -14.61 8.26 15.51
C ASN A 138 -14.93 9.23 14.37
N ILE A 139 -16.18 9.69 14.28
CA ILE A 139 -16.59 10.73 13.34
C ILE A 139 -15.91 12.06 13.68
N LEU A 140 -15.82 12.42 14.97
CA LEU A 140 -15.07 13.60 15.41
C LEU A 140 -13.60 13.50 15.02
N LYS A 141 -12.93 12.35 15.22
CA LYS A 141 -11.56 12.12 14.73
C LYS A 141 -11.45 12.34 13.22
N SER A 142 -12.41 11.81 12.45
CA SER A 142 -12.46 11.98 11.00
C SER A 142 -12.63 13.44 10.59
N ILE A 143 -13.47 14.20 11.29
CA ILE A 143 -13.72 15.63 11.05
C ILE A 143 -12.48 16.45 11.41
N TYR A 144 -11.83 16.18 12.55
CA TYR A 144 -10.60 16.88 12.94
C TYR A 144 -9.49 16.70 11.91
N ILE A 145 -9.27 15.46 11.44
CA ILE A 145 -8.33 15.19 10.35
C ILE A 145 -8.75 15.91 9.06
N GLY A 146 -10.04 15.89 8.72
CA GLY A 146 -10.57 16.57 7.54
C GLY A 146 -10.34 18.08 7.58
N ILE A 147 -10.61 18.74 8.71
CA ILE A 147 -10.36 20.17 8.92
C ILE A 147 -8.87 20.48 8.88
N ALA A 148 -8.03 19.67 9.52
CA ALA A 148 -6.58 19.86 9.49
C ALA A 148 -6.05 19.78 8.05
N PHE A 149 -6.46 18.77 7.29
CA PHE A 149 -6.10 18.64 5.89
C PHE A 149 -6.68 19.79 5.05
N LEU A 150 -7.91 20.22 5.28
CA LEU A 150 -8.52 21.35 4.58
C LEU A 150 -7.71 22.63 4.77
N ILE A 151 -7.31 22.95 6.01
CA ILE A 151 -6.49 24.14 6.32
C ILE A 151 -5.15 24.04 5.61
N LEU A 152 -4.45 22.91 5.76
CA LEU A 152 -3.11 22.73 5.21
C LEU A 152 -3.10 22.73 3.67
N THR A 153 -4.03 22.00 3.06
CA THR A 153 -4.20 22.00 1.60
C THR A 153 -4.67 23.36 1.10
N GLY A 154 -5.54 24.06 1.83
CA GLY A 154 -5.97 25.42 1.54
C GLY A 154 -4.82 26.43 1.53
N VAL A 155 -3.87 26.34 2.47
CA VAL A 155 -2.63 27.13 2.46
C VAL A 155 -1.83 26.85 1.20
N GLY A 156 -1.70 25.57 0.80
CA GLY A 156 -1.05 25.20 -0.47
C GLY A 156 -1.71 25.87 -1.68
N ILE A 157 -3.04 25.93 -1.71
CA ILE A 157 -3.80 26.58 -2.78
C ILE A 157 -3.61 28.09 -2.79
N VAL A 158 -3.54 28.75 -1.62
CA VAL A 158 -3.17 30.17 -1.51
C VAL A 158 -1.79 30.41 -2.14
N LEU A 159 -0.80 29.59 -1.78
CA LEU A 159 0.58 29.72 -2.26
C LEU A 159 0.70 29.48 -3.78
N MET A 160 -0.16 28.63 -4.34
CA MET A 160 -0.26 28.39 -5.79
C MET A 160 -1.04 29.48 -6.54
N GLY A 161 -1.68 30.42 -5.84
CA GLY A 161 -2.56 31.44 -6.45
C GLY A 161 -3.89 30.88 -6.96
N GLY A 162 -4.36 29.76 -6.39
CA GLY A 162 -5.63 29.13 -6.73
C GLY A 162 -6.84 29.80 -6.09
N ARG A 163 -8.05 29.33 -6.43
CA ARG A 163 -9.31 29.92 -5.95
C ARG A 163 -9.74 29.28 -4.64
N VAL A 164 -9.20 29.77 -3.52
CA VAL A 164 -9.41 29.23 -2.17
C VAL A 164 -10.88 29.02 -1.83
N GLY A 165 -11.77 29.98 -2.13
CA GLY A 165 -13.20 29.83 -1.83
C GLY A 165 -13.84 28.61 -2.50
N ARG A 166 -13.48 28.30 -3.75
CA ARG A 166 -13.98 27.10 -4.45
C ARG A 166 -13.32 25.83 -3.91
N PHE A 167 -12.04 25.91 -3.56
CA PHE A 167 -11.33 24.80 -2.94
C PHE A 167 -11.96 24.41 -1.61
N VAL A 168 -12.25 25.37 -0.74
CA VAL A 168 -12.84 25.12 0.59
C VAL A 168 -14.22 24.50 0.51
N VAL A 169 -15.00 24.84 -0.53
CA VAL A 169 -16.31 24.21 -0.78
C VAL A 169 -16.15 22.81 -1.40
N GLY A 170 -15.19 22.60 -2.29
CA GLY A 170 -14.96 21.33 -2.97
C GLY A 170 -14.29 20.26 -2.11
N PHE A 171 -13.31 20.64 -1.29
CA PHE A 171 -12.47 19.71 -0.54
C PHE A 171 -13.26 18.78 0.41
N PRO A 172 -14.27 19.25 1.18
CA PRO A 172 -15.07 18.37 2.02
C PRO A 172 -15.73 17.23 1.26
N ILE A 173 -16.13 17.45 0.00
CA ILE A 173 -16.71 16.41 -0.85
C ILE A 173 -15.65 15.38 -1.24
N ILE A 174 -14.48 15.82 -1.70
CA ILE A 174 -13.37 14.92 -2.04
C ILE A 174 -12.95 14.09 -0.81
N TYR A 175 -12.86 14.73 0.35
CA TYR A 175 -12.54 14.06 1.61
C TYR A 175 -13.62 13.06 2.04
N ALA A 176 -14.90 13.40 1.90
CA ALA A 176 -16.00 12.47 2.19
C ALA A 176 -15.97 11.25 1.27
N LEU A 177 -15.73 11.42 -0.03
CA LEU A 177 -15.57 10.30 -0.97
C LEU A 177 -14.35 9.43 -0.61
N ALA A 178 -13.24 10.04 -0.23
CA ALA A 178 -12.06 9.34 0.25
C ALA A 178 -12.35 8.57 1.55
N TRP A 179 -13.13 9.15 2.47
CA TRP A 179 -13.58 8.49 3.69
C TRP A 179 -14.46 7.27 3.39
N VAL A 180 -15.42 7.40 2.47
CA VAL A 180 -16.29 6.29 2.03
C VAL A 180 -15.48 5.16 1.43
N SER A 181 -14.47 5.48 0.61
CA SER A 181 -13.59 4.45 0.03
C SER A 181 -12.82 3.64 1.10
N GLN A 182 -12.37 4.30 2.16
CA GLN A 182 -11.69 3.64 3.29
C GLN A 182 -12.67 2.83 4.14
N PHE A 183 -13.89 3.34 4.34
CA PHE A 183 -14.95 2.59 5.02
C PHE A 183 -15.26 1.28 4.28
N ILE A 184 -15.43 1.30 2.96
CA ILE A 184 -15.71 0.09 2.17
C ILE A 184 -14.53 -0.89 2.27
N ALA A 185 -13.30 -0.43 2.08
CA ALA A 185 -12.10 -1.27 2.15
C ALA A 185 -11.77 -1.79 3.57
N GLY A 186 -12.35 -1.16 4.60
CA GLY A 186 -12.20 -1.58 5.99
C GLY A 186 -13.09 -2.76 6.40
N ASN A 187 -14.01 -3.20 5.53
CA ASN A 187 -14.75 -4.44 5.72
C ASN A 187 -13.81 -5.66 5.72
N THR A 188 -14.09 -6.65 6.56
CA THR A 188 -13.24 -7.83 6.74
C THR A 188 -13.15 -8.69 5.48
N THR A 189 -14.26 -8.94 4.78
CA THR A 189 -14.26 -9.70 3.53
C THR A 189 -13.52 -8.94 2.43
N VAL A 190 -13.79 -7.64 2.28
CA VAL A 190 -13.14 -6.80 1.27
C VAL A 190 -11.63 -6.77 1.49
N ASN A 191 -11.19 -6.59 2.74
CA ASN A 191 -9.79 -6.62 3.11
C ASN A 191 -9.15 -7.99 2.86
N TYR A 192 -9.86 -9.07 3.17
CA TYR A 192 -9.43 -10.44 2.90
C TYR A 192 -9.27 -10.74 1.41
N LEU A 193 -10.15 -10.18 0.56
CA LEU A 193 -10.04 -10.24 -0.89
C LEU A 193 -8.88 -9.41 -1.46
N GLY A 194 -8.12 -8.71 -0.62
CA GLY A 194 -7.02 -7.84 -1.05
C GLY A 194 -7.48 -6.56 -1.75
N LEU A 195 -8.77 -6.20 -1.67
CA LEU A 195 -9.32 -5.02 -2.31
C LEU A 195 -9.02 -3.78 -1.48
N GLU A 196 -8.08 -2.95 -1.96
CA GLU A 196 -7.64 -1.76 -1.25
C GLU A 196 -8.59 -0.56 -1.45
N TYR A 197 -8.53 0.40 -0.52
CA TYR A 197 -9.30 1.65 -0.61
C TYR A 197 -9.05 2.42 -1.92
N VAL A 198 -7.86 2.27 -2.50
CA VAL A 198 -7.46 2.85 -3.79
C VAL A 198 -8.45 2.47 -4.90
N ILE A 199 -8.91 1.22 -4.92
CA ILE A 199 -9.85 0.71 -5.93
C ILE A 199 -11.17 1.46 -5.80
N PHE A 200 -11.71 1.49 -4.58
CA PHE A 200 -12.99 2.14 -4.31
C PHE A 200 -12.92 3.65 -4.54
N ALA A 201 -11.83 4.31 -4.13
CA ALA A 201 -11.61 5.73 -4.37
C ALA A 201 -11.64 6.06 -5.86
N LEU A 202 -10.95 5.26 -6.68
CA LEU A 202 -10.94 5.41 -8.13
C LEU A 202 -12.32 5.15 -8.74
N LEU A 203 -12.96 4.02 -8.40
CA LEU A 203 -14.26 3.63 -8.94
C LEU A 203 -15.37 4.63 -8.60
N ILE A 204 -15.39 5.14 -7.36
CA ILE A 204 -16.34 6.17 -6.93
C ILE A 204 -16.14 7.45 -7.75
N GLY A 205 -14.89 7.92 -7.89
CA GLY A 205 -14.59 9.09 -8.70
C GLY A 205 -14.98 8.91 -10.17
N LEU A 206 -14.68 7.74 -10.73
CA LEU A 206 -14.99 7.38 -12.12
C LEU A 206 -16.50 7.31 -12.35
N PHE A 207 -17.25 6.71 -11.41
CA PHE A 207 -18.71 6.67 -11.44
C PHE A 207 -19.29 8.08 -11.47
N ILE A 208 -18.84 8.96 -10.56
CA ILE A 208 -19.30 10.35 -10.52
C ILE A 208 -18.96 11.08 -11.82
N SER A 209 -17.73 10.94 -12.32
CA SER A 209 -17.29 11.64 -13.54
C SER A 209 -18.10 11.26 -14.79
N ASN A 210 -18.50 9.99 -14.90
CA ASN A 210 -19.15 9.46 -16.10
C ASN A 210 -20.69 9.44 -16.03
N VAL A 211 -21.27 9.36 -14.83
CA VAL A 211 -22.73 9.31 -14.66
C VAL A 211 -23.31 10.68 -14.31
N ILE A 212 -22.67 11.40 -13.39
CA ILE A 212 -23.18 12.69 -12.87
C ILE A 212 -22.48 13.86 -13.58
N GLY A 213 -21.21 13.69 -13.89
CA GLY A 213 -20.32 14.77 -14.34
C GLY A 213 -19.74 15.56 -13.17
N VAL A 214 -18.52 16.07 -13.35
CA VAL A 214 -17.81 16.85 -12.31
C VAL A 214 -18.15 18.33 -12.44
N PRO A 215 -18.86 18.94 -11.46
CA PRO A 215 -19.24 20.34 -11.54
C PRO A 215 -18.02 21.25 -11.44
N GLN A 216 -18.07 22.43 -12.08
CA GLN A 216 -16.92 23.33 -12.21
C GLN A 216 -16.38 23.85 -10.87
N TRP A 217 -17.22 23.93 -9.84
CA TRP A 217 -16.79 24.35 -8.49
C TRP A 217 -15.97 23.27 -7.79
N LEU A 218 -16.21 21.99 -8.07
CA LEU A 218 -15.49 20.86 -7.46
C LEU A 218 -14.09 20.69 -8.06
N LYS A 219 -13.91 21.06 -9.34
CA LYS A 219 -12.63 20.90 -10.06
C LYS A 219 -11.45 21.59 -9.38
N GLU A 220 -11.67 22.66 -8.62
CA GLU A 220 -10.59 23.35 -7.90
C GLU A 220 -10.00 22.47 -6.78
N ALA A 221 -10.81 21.58 -6.19
CA ALA A 221 -10.42 20.65 -5.14
C ALA A 221 -9.84 19.33 -5.67
N VAL A 222 -10.01 19.04 -6.96
CA VAL A 222 -9.47 17.88 -7.66
C VAL A 222 -7.99 18.15 -8.00
N ARG A 223 -7.12 18.00 -6.99
CA ARG A 223 -5.68 18.34 -7.05
C ARG A 223 -4.81 17.10 -6.98
N THR A 224 -4.94 16.25 -7.99
CA THR A 224 -4.28 14.94 -8.07
C THR A 224 -2.77 14.99 -7.79
N GLU A 225 -2.04 15.90 -8.45
CA GLU A 225 -0.58 15.97 -8.33
C GLU A 225 -0.13 16.42 -6.95
N TYR A 226 -0.76 17.47 -6.43
CA TYR A 226 -0.53 17.93 -5.08
C TYR A 226 -0.73 16.82 -4.05
N TYR A 227 -1.84 16.07 -4.16
CA TYR A 227 -2.13 14.99 -3.21
C TYR A 227 -1.15 13.82 -3.33
N ILE A 228 -0.87 13.37 -4.56
CA ILE A 228 -0.05 12.18 -4.80
C ILE A 228 1.42 12.43 -4.43
N LYS A 229 1.97 13.59 -4.78
CA LYS A 229 3.36 13.96 -4.50
C LYS A 229 3.59 14.13 -3.00
N THR A 230 2.65 14.75 -2.28
CA THR A 230 2.73 14.91 -0.82
C THR A 230 2.68 13.56 -0.12
N GLY A 231 1.75 12.69 -0.54
CA GLY A 231 1.67 11.32 -0.04
C GLY A 231 2.93 10.50 -0.30
N LEU A 232 3.59 10.69 -1.46
CA LEU A 232 4.87 10.06 -1.76
C LEU A 232 5.98 10.53 -0.82
N VAL A 233 6.11 11.82 -0.52
CA VAL A 233 7.13 12.28 0.45
C VAL A 233 6.94 11.62 1.82
N ILE A 234 5.69 11.52 2.30
CA ILE A 234 5.37 10.85 3.57
C ILE A 234 5.63 9.34 3.48
N LEU A 235 5.38 8.71 2.33
CA LEU A 235 5.70 7.30 2.10
C LEU A 235 7.19 7.01 2.32
N GLY A 236 8.09 7.95 1.96
CA GLY A 236 9.53 7.81 2.18
C GLY A 236 9.88 7.51 3.64
N ALA A 237 9.20 8.14 4.60
CA ALA A 237 9.41 7.90 6.03
C ALA A 237 9.04 6.47 6.49
N GLY A 238 8.23 5.75 5.72
CA GLY A 238 7.85 4.36 5.99
C GLY A 238 8.79 3.32 5.39
N ILE A 239 9.70 3.71 4.49
CA ILE A 239 10.65 2.82 3.82
C ILE A 239 12.01 2.94 4.51
N LEU A 240 12.33 1.96 5.37
CA LEU A 240 13.53 1.97 6.21
C LEU A 240 14.65 1.13 5.61
N PHE A 241 15.86 1.67 5.59
CA PHE A 241 17.05 0.99 5.08
C PHE A 241 17.41 -0.26 5.89
N PHE A 242 17.18 -0.23 7.19
CA PHE A 242 17.41 -1.39 8.06
C PHE A 242 16.39 -2.52 7.84
N GLU A 243 15.16 -2.21 7.42
CA GLU A 243 14.20 -3.24 7.01
C GLU A 243 14.66 -3.95 5.73
N ILE A 244 15.40 -3.25 4.86
CA ILE A 244 16.10 -3.85 3.71
C ILE A 244 17.13 -4.87 4.18
N LEU A 245 17.98 -4.47 5.13
CA LEU A 245 19.06 -5.33 5.64
C LEU A 245 18.51 -6.56 6.38
N GLN A 246 17.40 -6.40 7.10
CA GLN A 246 16.68 -7.52 7.75
C GLN A 246 15.94 -8.42 6.76
N ALA A 247 15.61 -7.94 5.55
CA ALA A 247 14.87 -8.74 4.57
C ALA A 247 15.68 -9.92 4.00
N GLY A 248 16.94 -10.07 4.43
CA GLY A 248 17.85 -11.15 4.06
C GLY A 248 18.48 -10.90 2.69
N ALA A 249 19.77 -11.18 2.58
CA ALA A 249 20.53 -10.99 1.33
C ALA A 249 19.85 -11.70 0.14
N ILE A 250 19.26 -12.87 0.38
CA ILE A 250 18.58 -13.67 -0.65
C ILE A 250 17.31 -12.96 -1.18
N GLY A 251 16.53 -12.33 -0.30
CA GLY A 251 15.32 -11.58 -0.69
C GLY A 251 15.64 -10.36 -1.55
N ILE A 252 16.71 -9.62 -1.23
CA ILE A 252 17.20 -8.50 -2.04
C ILE A 252 17.71 -8.98 -3.40
N VAL A 253 18.48 -10.07 -3.44
CA VAL A 253 18.98 -10.64 -4.69
C VAL A 253 17.82 -11.04 -5.60
N GLN A 254 16.81 -11.74 -5.07
CA GLN A 254 15.61 -12.05 -5.84
C GLN A 254 14.93 -10.77 -6.32
N ALA A 255 14.72 -9.79 -5.44
CA ALA A 255 14.07 -8.54 -5.79
C ALA A 255 14.79 -7.81 -6.93
N LEU A 256 16.11 -7.70 -6.89
CA LEU A 256 16.89 -7.06 -7.95
C LEU A 256 16.76 -7.79 -9.30
N LEU A 257 16.87 -9.12 -9.29
CA LEU A 257 16.76 -9.93 -10.51
C LEU A 257 15.36 -9.88 -11.10
N VAL A 258 14.32 -10.00 -10.28
CA VAL A 258 12.92 -9.89 -10.71
C VAL A 258 12.66 -8.49 -11.26
N VAL A 259 12.97 -7.45 -10.49
CA VAL A 259 12.70 -6.06 -10.89
C VAL A 259 13.38 -5.75 -12.22
N PHE A 260 14.68 -6.03 -12.35
CA PHE A 260 15.42 -5.70 -13.57
C PHE A 260 14.90 -6.44 -14.81
N ILE A 261 14.72 -7.76 -14.71
CA ILE A 261 14.38 -8.61 -15.85
C ILE A 261 12.92 -8.41 -16.26
N VAL A 262 12.00 -8.37 -15.29
CA VAL A 262 10.57 -8.18 -15.56
C VAL A 262 10.31 -6.76 -16.07
N TRP A 263 10.97 -5.74 -15.49
CA TRP A 263 10.85 -4.36 -15.98
C TRP A 263 11.31 -4.27 -17.44
N TYR A 264 12.48 -4.82 -17.76
CA TYR A 264 13.00 -4.80 -19.13
C TYR A 264 12.08 -5.56 -20.09
N ALA A 265 11.63 -6.77 -19.72
CA ALA A 265 10.73 -7.58 -20.54
C ALA A 265 9.40 -6.87 -20.80
N CYS A 266 8.80 -6.25 -19.77
CA CYS A 266 7.56 -5.49 -19.91
C CYS A 266 7.75 -4.26 -20.80
N PHE A 267 8.81 -3.47 -20.57
CA PHE A 267 9.09 -2.28 -21.35
C PHE A 267 9.37 -2.63 -22.82
N TRP A 268 10.14 -3.69 -23.08
CA TRP A 268 10.41 -4.22 -24.41
C TRP A 268 9.13 -4.70 -25.10
N LEU A 269 8.28 -5.45 -24.39
CA LEU A 269 7.00 -5.94 -24.91
C LEU A 269 6.06 -4.77 -25.27
N GLY A 270 6.00 -3.74 -24.41
CA GLY A 270 5.22 -2.53 -24.66
C GLY A 270 5.67 -1.81 -25.92
N ARG A 271 6.97 -1.62 -26.09
CA ARG A 271 7.56 -1.04 -27.32
C ARG A 271 7.24 -1.87 -28.56
N LYS A 272 7.34 -3.20 -28.46
CA LYS A 272 7.02 -4.12 -29.57
C LYS A 272 5.54 -4.06 -29.95
N LEU A 273 4.65 -3.96 -28.97
CA LEU A 273 3.21 -3.80 -29.16
C LEU A 273 2.80 -2.36 -29.50
N LYS A 274 3.76 -1.44 -29.65
CA LYS A 274 3.53 -0.01 -29.97
C LYS A 274 2.67 0.69 -28.91
N VAL A 275 2.86 0.33 -27.65
CA VAL A 275 2.42 1.11 -26.49
C VAL A 275 3.38 2.29 -26.35
N ASP A 276 2.88 3.47 -26.00
CA ASP A 276 3.73 4.64 -25.82
C ASP A 276 4.70 4.45 -24.64
N ASP A 277 5.79 5.21 -24.64
CA ASP A 277 6.90 5.00 -23.71
C ASP A 277 6.52 5.29 -22.26
N GLU A 278 5.59 6.21 -22.08
CA GLU A 278 5.16 6.68 -20.78
C GLU A 278 4.30 5.61 -20.11
N LEU A 279 3.31 5.10 -20.87
CA LEU A 279 2.49 3.99 -20.44
C LEU A 279 3.33 2.71 -20.26
N SER A 280 4.28 2.43 -21.16
CA SER A 280 5.18 1.29 -21.04
C SER A 280 6.06 1.37 -19.79
N ALA A 281 6.57 2.55 -19.44
CA ALA A 281 7.36 2.76 -18.22
C ALA A 281 6.52 2.59 -16.95
N MET A 282 5.28 3.11 -16.93
CA MET A 282 4.36 2.90 -15.81
C MET A 282 3.98 1.43 -15.65
N LEU A 283 3.64 0.75 -16.75
CA LEU A 283 3.30 -0.68 -16.76
C LEU A 283 4.48 -1.51 -16.24
N ALA A 284 5.66 -1.30 -16.82
CA ALA A 284 6.89 -2.02 -16.45
C ALA A 284 7.27 -1.81 -14.98
N THR A 285 7.17 -0.58 -14.48
CA THR A 285 7.47 -0.27 -13.08
C THR A 285 6.42 -0.84 -12.13
N GLY A 286 5.15 -0.86 -12.54
CA GLY A 286 4.07 -1.48 -11.80
C GLY A 286 4.27 -2.99 -11.63
N VAL A 287 4.32 -3.74 -12.73
CA VAL A 287 4.40 -5.22 -12.73
C VAL A 287 5.65 -5.79 -12.06
N SER A 288 6.75 -5.03 -12.04
CA SER A 288 8.04 -5.55 -11.58
C SER A 288 8.32 -5.32 -10.10
N ILE A 289 7.60 -4.40 -9.43
CA ILE A 289 7.88 -3.99 -8.04
C ILE A 289 6.69 -4.27 -7.13
N CYS A 290 5.78 -3.30 -6.99
CA CYS A 290 4.67 -3.34 -6.02
C CYS A 290 3.38 -2.76 -6.61
N GLY A 291 3.21 -2.96 -7.92
CA GLY A 291 2.03 -2.54 -8.65
C GLY A 291 1.77 -1.06 -8.50
N VAL A 292 0.73 -0.73 -7.74
CA VAL A 292 0.14 0.60 -7.67
C VAL A 292 1.14 1.65 -7.19
N SER A 293 1.82 1.43 -6.07
CA SER A 293 2.73 2.46 -5.53
C SER A 293 3.94 2.71 -6.45
N ALA A 294 4.41 1.66 -7.12
CA ALA A 294 5.48 1.75 -8.10
C ALA A 294 5.04 2.47 -9.38
N ALA A 295 3.84 2.19 -9.89
CA ALA A 295 3.26 2.91 -11.03
C ALA A 295 3.04 4.40 -10.73
N ILE A 296 2.58 4.72 -9.50
CA ILE A 296 2.47 6.11 -9.02
C ILE A 296 3.83 6.79 -9.00
N ALA A 297 4.83 6.15 -8.40
CA ALA A 297 6.18 6.69 -8.32
C ALA A 297 6.78 6.90 -9.72
N ALA A 298 6.57 5.95 -10.64
CA ALA A 298 6.98 6.06 -12.04
C ALA A 298 6.29 7.22 -12.75
N CYS A 299 4.96 7.35 -12.61
CA CYS A 299 4.20 8.44 -13.19
C CYS A 299 4.68 9.80 -12.68
N GLY A 300 4.94 9.93 -11.38
CA GLY A 300 5.52 11.15 -10.83
C GLY A 300 6.96 11.38 -11.34
N ALA A 301 7.77 10.32 -11.45
CA ALA A 301 9.17 10.39 -11.90
C ALA A 301 9.30 10.86 -13.36
N ILE A 302 8.37 10.47 -14.22
CA ILE A 302 8.35 10.81 -15.65
C ILE A 302 7.39 11.96 -16.00
N GLN A 303 6.73 12.56 -15.00
CA GLN A 303 5.68 13.57 -15.18
C GLN A 303 4.56 13.11 -16.14
N GLY A 304 4.12 11.86 -15.96
CA GLY A 304 3.15 11.22 -16.84
C GLY A 304 1.69 11.66 -16.65
N ASP A 305 0.87 11.30 -17.63
CA ASP A 305 -0.56 11.48 -17.71
C ASP A 305 -1.30 10.61 -16.68
N LYS A 306 -2.14 11.26 -15.88
CA LYS A 306 -2.94 10.67 -14.81
C LYS A 306 -3.97 9.67 -15.32
N LYS A 307 -4.48 9.85 -16.54
CA LYS A 307 -5.42 8.93 -17.17
C LYS A 307 -4.73 7.62 -17.53
N LYS A 308 -3.47 7.69 -18.00
CA LYS A 308 -2.63 6.51 -18.21
C LYS A 308 -2.34 5.82 -16.88
N LEU A 309 -1.99 6.56 -15.83
CA LEU A 309 -1.81 6.01 -14.48
C LEU A 309 -3.07 5.29 -13.97
N SER A 310 -4.24 5.91 -14.13
CA SER A 310 -5.55 5.33 -13.77
C SER A 310 -5.80 3.98 -14.48
N TYR A 311 -5.46 3.92 -15.77
CA TYR A 311 -5.54 2.70 -16.57
C TYR A 311 -4.59 1.61 -16.06
N VAL A 312 -3.31 1.95 -15.82
CA VAL A 312 -2.31 1.02 -15.28
C VAL A 312 -2.75 0.45 -13.94
N ILE A 313 -3.21 1.30 -13.04
CA ILE A 313 -3.67 0.89 -11.70
C ILE A 313 -4.86 -0.05 -11.80
N SER A 314 -5.81 0.26 -12.69
CA SER A 314 -6.96 -0.62 -12.93
C SER A 314 -6.53 -2.01 -13.42
N LEU A 315 -5.56 -2.09 -14.34
CA LEU A 315 -5.01 -3.38 -14.81
C LEU A 315 -4.31 -4.16 -13.69
N ILE A 316 -3.45 -3.50 -12.91
CA ILE A 316 -2.74 -4.11 -11.78
C ILE A 316 -3.75 -4.76 -10.83
N LEU A 317 -4.80 -4.03 -10.46
CA LEU A 317 -5.78 -4.51 -9.49
C LEU A 317 -6.65 -5.64 -10.04
N ILE A 318 -7.09 -5.56 -11.30
CA ILE A 318 -7.87 -6.62 -11.94
C ILE A 318 -7.08 -7.91 -12.03
N VAL A 319 -5.77 -7.83 -12.32
CA VAL A 319 -4.89 -8.99 -12.46
C VAL A 319 -4.43 -9.53 -11.10
N ALA A 320 -4.28 -8.69 -10.08
CA ALA A 320 -3.86 -9.10 -8.74
C ALA A 320 -4.88 -10.03 -8.04
N ILE A 321 -6.18 -9.80 -8.23
CA ILE A 321 -7.25 -10.60 -7.59
C ILE A 321 -7.16 -12.09 -7.94
N PRO A 322 -7.17 -12.51 -9.22
CA PRO A 322 -7.06 -13.92 -9.56
C PRO A 322 -5.70 -14.50 -9.15
N MET A 323 -4.61 -13.75 -9.27
CA MET A 323 -3.28 -14.21 -8.86
C MET A 323 -3.22 -14.59 -7.38
N MET A 324 -3.83 -13.79 -6.51
CA MET A 324 -3.88 -14.03 -5.07
C MET A 324 -4.50 -15.39 -4.70
N VAL A 325 -5.40 -15.91 -5.53
CA VAL A 325 -6.07 -17.20 -5.31
C VAL A 325 -5.38 -18.32 -6.11
N LEU A 326 -5.02 -18.06 -7.36
CA LEU A 326 -4.48 -19.05 -8.28
C LEU A 326 -3.06 -19.47 -7.89
N GLU A 327 -2.18 -18.55 -7.48
CA GLU A 327 -0.79 -18.91 -7.15
C GLU A 327 -0.69 -19.83 -5.93
N PRO A 328 -1.37 -19.58 -4.78
CA PRO A 328 -1.42 -20.54 -3.68
C PRO A 328 -2.00 -21.89 -4.08
N TRP A 329 -3.02 -21.90 -4.97
CA TRP A 329 -3.62 -23.13 -5.46
C TRP A 329 -2.64 -23.94 -6.33
N ILE A 330 -1.95 -23.27 -7.27
CA ILE A 330 -0.90 -23.87 -8.10
C ILE A 330 0.22 -24.42 -7.23
N ALA A 331 0.67 -23.66 -6.23
CA ALA A 331 1.73 -24.09 -5.33
C ALA A 331 1.36 -25.38 -4.57
N ARG A 332 0.13 -25.46 -4.07
CA ARG A 332 -0.40 -26.66 -3.41
C ARG A 332 -0.54 -27.83 -4.38
N ALA A 333 -1.04 -27.60 -5.58
CA ALA A 333 -1.21 -28.63 -6.60
C ALA A 333 0.13 -29.24 -7.06
N LEU A 334 1.18 -28.42 -7.13
CA LEU A 334 2.53 -28.84 -7.52
C LEU A 334 3.38 -29.31 -6.33
N GLY A 335 2.86 -29.29 -5.09
CA GLY A 335 3.61 -29.70 -3.90
C GLY A 335 4.83 -28.82 -3.59
N ILE A 336 4.76 -27.53 -3.91
CA ILE A 336 5.87 -26.58 -3.69
C ILE A 336 6.03 -26.33 -2.18
N SER A 337 7.26 -26.25 -1.69
CA SER A 337 7.53 -25.97 -0.27
C SER A 337 7.02 -24.58 0.14
N ASP A 338 6.62 -24.42 1.39
CA ASP A 338 6.10 -23.15 1.92
C ASP A 338 7.09 -21.99 1.77
N ILE A 339 8.39 -22.24 1.92
CA ILE A 339 9.44 -21.23 1.77
C ILE A 339 9.50 -20.74 0.32
N VAL A 340 9.58 -21.65 -0.65
CA VAL A 340 9.62 -21.31 -2.07
C VAL A 340 8.32 -20.64 -2.50
N THR A 341 7.18 -21.15 -2.02
CA THR A 341 5.86 -20.57 -2.29
C THR A 341 5.78 -19.15 -1.74
N GLY A 342 6.22 -18.91 -0.50
CA GLY A 342 6.28 -17.57 0.07
C GLY A 342 7.15 -16.64 -0.77
N ALA A 343 8.36 -17.06 -1.14
CA ALA A 343 9.26 -16.25 -1.97
C ALA A 343 8.67 -15.96 -3.35
N TRP A 344 7.95 -16.91 -3.95
CA TRP A 344 7.25 -16.73 -5.21
C TRP A 344 6.14 -15.70 -5.08
N LEU A 345 5.18 -15.90 -4.16
CA LEU A 345 4.08 -14.97 -3.89
C LEU A 345 4.58 -13.55 -3.58
N GLY A 346 5.63 -13.45 -2.75
CA GLY A 346 6.24 -12.16 -2.40
C GLY A 346 6.87 -11.44 -3.59
N GLY A 347 7.34 -12.18 -4.60
CA GLY A 347 7.97 -11.62 -5.79
C GLY A 347 6.99 -11.26 -6.92
N THR A 348 5.79 -11.87 -6.93
CA THR A 348 4.81 -11.76 -8.04
C THR A 348 3.60 -10.91 -7.72
N LEU A 349 3.02 -11.04 -6.51
CA LEU A 349 1.77 -10.37 -6.16
C LEU A 349 1.99 -8.88 -5.96
N ASP A 350 1.13 -8.04 -6.52
CA ASP A 350 1.40 -6.62 -6.64
C ASP A 350 1.22 -5.80 -5.35
N THR A 351 0.68 -6.38 -4.27
CA THR A 351 0.49 -5.63 -3.01
C THR A 351 0.93 -6.44 -1.79
N THR A 352 1.45 -5.76 -0.76
CA THR A 352 1.80 -6.43 0.49
C THR A 352 0.58 -7.11 1.13
N ALA A 353 -0.61 -6.51 1.00
CA ALA A 353 -1.85 -7.10 1.51
C ALA A 353 -2.21 -8.42 0.80
N SER A 354 -2.11 -8.47 -0.53
CA SER A 354 -2.36 -9.70 -1.29
C SER A 354 -1.32 -10.78 -1.00
N VAL A 355 -0.05 -10.41 -0.81
CA VAL A 355 1.01 -11.36 -0.38
C VAL A 355 0.70 -11.97 0.98
N ILE A 356 0.30 -11.15 1.96
CA ILE A 356 -0.05 -11.63 3.30
C ILE A 356 -1.27 -12.55 3.23
N ALA A 357 -2.31 -12.15 2.49
CA ALA A 357 -3.53 -12.94 2.33
C ALA A 357 -3.25 -14.29 1.64
N ALA A 358 -2.58 -14.26 0.48
CA ALA A 358 -2.21 -15.45 -0.27
C ALA A 358 -1.24 -16.35 0.51
N GLY A 359 -0.26 -15.77 1.20
CA GLY A 359 0.68 -16.51 2.03
C GLY A 359 0.00 -17.18 3.22
N ALA A 360 -0.97 -16.51 3.86
CA ALA A 360 -1.77 -17.08 4.94
C ALA A 360 -2.63 -18.27 4.47
N LEU A 361 -3.05 -18.30 3.20
CA LEU A 361 -3.70 -19.47 2.61
C LEU A 361 -2.75 -20.66 2.54
N VAL A 362 -1.43 -20.46 2.37
CA VAL A 362 -0.47 -21.56 2.28
C VAL A 362 -0.02 -22.01 3.67
N GLY A 363 0.48 -21.08 4.48
CA GLY A 363 1.00 -21.35 5.82
C GLY A 363 1.75 -20.16 6.42
N GLU A 364 2.00 -20.19 7.73
CA GLU A 364 2.67 -19.09 8.44
C GLU A 364 4.08 -18.81 7.88
N VAL A 365 4.82 -19.85 7.49
CA VAL A 365 6.15 -19.74 6.90
C VAL A 365 6.09 -19.01 5.56
N ALA A 366 5.18 -19.42 4.67
CA ALA A 366 4.98 -18.79 3.37
C ALA A 366 4.60 -17.31 3.49
N MET A 367 3.70 -16.98 4.43
CA MET A 367 3.32 -15.60 4.72
C MET A 367 4.51 -14.75 5.19
N LYS A 368 5.34 -15.26 6.11
CA LYS A 368 6.54 -14.55 6.59
C LYS A 368 7.54 -14.32 5.45
N VAL A 369 7.90 -15.38 4.73
CA VAL A 369 8.88 -15.32 3.62
C VAL A 369 8.39 -14.37 2.53
N GLY A 370 7.12 -14.50 2.12
CA GLY A 370 6.56 -13.64 1.09
C GLY A 370 6.51 -12.18 1.50
N THR A 371 6.15 -11.90 2.75
CA THR A 371 6.18 -10.53 3.29
C THR A 371 7.59 -9.95 3.24
N ILE A 372 8.61 -10.72 3.61
CA ILE A 372 10.02 -10.33 3.57
C ILE A 372 10.48 -10.04 2.13
N VAL A 373 10.21 -10.94 1.19
CA VAL A 373 10.58 -10.77 -0.23
C VAL A 373 9.87 -9.55 -0.82
N LYS A 374 8.58 -9.37 -0.53
CA LYS A 374 7.83 -8.20 -1.00
C LYS A 374 8.38 -6.90 -0.44
N PHE A 375 8.74 -6.86 0.85
CA PHE A 375 9.39 -5.68 1.40
C PHE A 375 10.74 -5.41 0.73
N SER A 376 11.53 -6.45 0.42
CA SER A 376 12.76 -6.30 -0.36
C SER A 376 12.52 -5.63 -1.73
N GLN A 377 11.43 -5.98 -2.42
CA GLN A 377 11.05 -5.33 -3.67
C GLN A 377 10.58 -3.88 -3.45
N ASN A 378 9.72 -3.62 -2.46
CA ASN A 378 9.16 -2.28 -2.18
C ASN A 378 10.25 -1.23 -1.94
N VAL A 379 11.38 -1.65 -1.40
CA VAL A 379 12.54 -0.80 -1.16
C VAL A 379 13.13 -0.25 -2.47
N LEU A 380 13.06 -1.02 -3.55
CA LEU A 380 13.59 -0.63 -4.85
C LEU A 380 12.78 0.48 -5.52
N ILE A 381 11.59 0.83 -5.03
CA ILE A 381 10.76 1.93 -5.57
C ILE A 381 11.55 3.23 -5.64
N GLY A 382 12.28 3.58 -4.57
CA GLY A 382 13.05 4.83 -4.52
C GLY A 382 14.16 4.89 -5.57
N VAL A 383 14.91 3.80 -5.68
CA VAL A 383 15.99 3.65 -6.65
C VAL A 383 15.43 3.63 -8.07
N ALA A 384 14.36 2.87 -8.33
CA ALA A 384 13.72 2.79 -9.63
C ALA A 384 13.15 4.14 -10.07
N ALA A 385 12.46 4.87 -9.17
CA ALA A 385 11.94 6.20 -9.46
C ALA A 385 13.07 7.21 -9.77
N PHE A 386 14.19 7.13 -9.04
CA PHE A 386 15.37 7.95 -9.31
C PHE A 386 15.97 7.64 -10.69
N LEU A 387 16.25 6.36 -10.97
CA LEU A 387 16.83 5.91 -12.24
C LEU A 387 15.90 6.25 -13.42
N LEU A 388 14.60 6.05 -13.26
CA LEU A 388 13.61 6.35 -14.29
C LEU A 388 13.52 7.86 -14.55
N SER A 389 13.53 8.69 -13.50
CA SER A 389 13.57 10.14 -13.62
C SER A 389 14.81 10.62 -14.38
N VAL A 390 16.00 10.10 -14.04
CA VAL A 390 17.25 10.42 -14.74
C VAL A 390 17.18 10.00 -16.20
N TRP A 391 16.78 8.75 -16.47
CA TRP A 391 16.65 8.22 -17.82
C TRP A 391 15.65 9.02 -18.66
N TRP A 392 14.50 9.38 -18.10
CA TRP A 392 13.46 10.15 -18.77
C TRP A 392 13.95 11.56 -19.12
N THR A 393 14.60 12.22 -18.17
CA THR A 393 15.18 13.56 -18.34
C THR A 393 16.26 13.59 -19.42
N LEU A 394 17.06 12.53 -19.55
CA LEU A 394 18.09 12.40 -20.59
C LEU A 394 17.50 12.06 -21.96
N LYS A 395 16.36 11.37 -22.00
CA LYS A 395 15.72 10.91 -23.23
C LYS A 395 14.92 12.01 -23.94
N GLU A 396 14.28 12.90 -23.19
CA GLU A 396 13.56 14.04 -23.78
C GLU A 396 14.56 15.00 -24.43
N LYS A 397 14.73 14.87 -25.75
CA LYS A 397 15.57 15.77 -26.57
C LYS A 397 15.19 17.22 -26.28
N THR A 398 16.19 18.01 -25.89
CA THR A 398 16.07 19.46 -25.82
C THR A 398 15.62 20.00 -27.19
N PRO A 399 14.67 20.96 -27.25
CA PRO A 399 14.35 21.68 -28.49
C PRO A 399 15.58 22.39 -29.08
N THR A 400 16.57 22.67 -28.24
CA THR A 400 17.88 23.21 -28.59
C THR A 400 18.93 22.10 -28.63
N LYS A 401 19.71 22.01 -29.71
CA LYS A 401 20.82 21.04 -29.92
C LYS A 401 21.99 21.14 -28.92
N GLU A 402 21.79 21.68 -27.72
CA GLU A 402 22.80 21.73 -26.68
C GLU A 402 22.71 20.50 -25.79
N LYS A 403 23.87 19.95 -25.42
CA LYS A 403 24.00 18.83 -24.47
C LYS A 403 23.21 19.17 -23.19
N PRO A 404 22.49 18.22 -22.58
CA PRO A 404 21.76 18.48 -21.34
C PRO A 404 22.75 18.89 -20.24
N THR A 405 22.86 20.19 -19.97
CA THR A 405 23.62 20.73 -18.84
C THR A 405 22.97 20.27 -17.53
N VAL A 406 23.76 20.04 -16.47
CA VAL A 406 23.29 19.63 -15.13
C VAL A 406 22.10 20.49 -14.64
N LYS A 407 22.09 21.77 -15.01
CA LYS A 407 20.98 22.70 -14.72
C LYS A 407 19.65 22.29 -15.36
N VAL A 408 19.63 21.84 -16.61
CA VAL A 408 18.41 21.37 -17.30
C VAL A 408 17.91 20.08 -16.66
N ILE A 409 18.84 19.20 -16.27
CA ILE A 409 18.50 17.96 -15.56
C ILE A 409 17.84 18.30 -14.21
N TRP A 410 18.42 19.22 -13.44
CA TRP A 410 17.87 19.68 -12.17
C TRP A 410 16.49 20.36 -12.31
N GLU A 411 16.31 21.16 -13.35
CA GLU A 411 15.03 21.82 -13.63
C GLU A 411 13.93 20.82 -13.99
N ARG A 412 14.25 19.70 -14.66
CA ARG A 412 13.27 18.65 -15.00
C ARG A 412 13.09 17.57 -13.93
N PHE A 413 14.10 17.34 -13.11
CA PHE A 413 14.07 16.31 -12.07
C PHE A 413 12.90 16.55 -11.08
N PRO A 414 12.01 15.59 -10.83
CA PRO A 414 10.86 15.82 -9.96
C PRO A 414 11.28 15.95 -8.51
N LYS A 415 10.94 17.08 -7.89
CA LYS A 415 11.54 17.45 -6.59
C LYS A 415 10.97 16.63 -5.44
N PHE A 416 9.75 16.15 -5.59
CA PHE A 416 9.14 15.23 -4.63
C PHE A 416 9.92 13.90 -4.50
N VAL A 417 10.64 13.46 -5.54
CA VAL A 417 11.49 12.26 -5.48
C VAL A 417 12.66 12.49 -4.52
N LEU A 418 13.26 13.70 -4.53
CA LEU A 418 14.28 14.07 -3.55
C LEU A 418 13.69 14.07 -2.13
N GLY A 419 12.47 14.59 -1.98
CA GLY A 419 11.77 14.56 -0.69
C GLY A 419 11.53 13.14 -0.17
N PHE A 420 11.06 12.23 -1.04
CA PHE A 420 10.92 10.81 -0.73
C PHE A 420 12.24 10.19 -0.27
N LEU A 421 13.31 10.37 -1.06
CA LEU A 421 14.63 9.79 -0.77
C LEU A 421 15.22 10.35 0.52
N PHE A 422 15.10 11.66 0.74
CA PHE A 422 15.59 12.31 1.94
C PHE A 422 14.80 11.86 3.19
N ALA A 423 13.48 11.73 3.10
CA ALA A 423 12.67 11.21 4.21
C ALA A 423 13.06 9.76 4.55
N SER A 424 13.23 8.90 3.55
CA SER A 424 13.71 7.52 3.76
C SER A 424 15.09 7.49 4.41
N PHE A 425 16.03 8.29 3.91
CA PHE A 425 17.38 8.40 4.47
C PHE A 425 17.37 8.90 5.93
N LEU A 426 16.61 9.96 6.22
CA LEU A 426 16.48 10.53 7.57
C LEU A 426 15.93 9.50 8.57
N PHE A 427 14.82 8.84 8.24
CA PHE A 427 14.19 7.82 9.08
C PHE A 427 15.04 6.56 9.23
N SER A 428 15.88 6.28 8.23
CA SER A 428 16.74 5.12 8.27
C SER A 428 18.00 5.33 9.10
N PHE A 429 18.63 6.50 9.06
CA PHE A 429 19.99 6.66 9.61
C PHE A 429 20.12 7.66 10.76
N PHE A 430 19.18 8.61 10.89
CA PHE A 430 19.32 9.73 11.84
C PHE A 430 18.32 9.70 12.99
N LEU A 431 17.20 8.99 12.83
CA LEU A 431 16.18 8.88 13.87
C LEU A 431 16.36 7.62 14.71
N ASP A 432 16.06 7.74 16.00
CA ASP A 432 16.09 6.60 16.90
C ASP A 432 15.05 5.54 16.49
N PRO A 433 15.39 4.23 16.46
CA PRO A 433 14.49 3.17 16.06
C PRO A 433 13.16 3.12 16.83
N SER A 434 13.15 3.52 18.12
CA SER A 434 11.92 3.58 18.92
C SER A 434 10.98 4.67 18.42
N LEU A 435 11.52 5.86 18.12
CA LEU A 435 10.76 6.98 17.56
C LEU A 435 10.21 6.64 16.17
N VAL A 436 11.01 5.99 15.33
CA VAL A 436 10.58 5.51 14.00
C VAL A 436 9.41 4.54 14.14
N LYS A 437 9.52 3.57 15.05
CA LYS A 437 8.46 2.59 15.30
C LYS A 437 7.17 3.25 15.80
N GLU A 438 7.27 4.22 16.71
CA GLU A 438 6.12 4.96 17.23
C GLU A 438 5.40 5.78 16.15
N THR A 439 6.15 6.37 15.23
CA THR A 439 5.61 7.29 14.22
C THR A 439 5.14 6.60 12.93
N LYS A 440 5.63 5.38 12.66
CA LYS A 440 5.34 4.61 11.43
C LYS A 440 3.84 4.45 11.14
N ALA A 441 3.05 4.05 12.14
CA ALA A 441 1.62 3.82 11.97
C ALA A 441 0.87 5.13 11.65
N LEU A 442 1.23 6.21 12.33
CA LEU A 442 0.62 7.52 12.16
C LEU A 442 0.94 8.13 10.79
N LEU A 443 2.22 8.14 10.40
CA LEU A 443 2.65 8.60 9.07
C LEU A 443 2.03 7.73 7.96
N GLY A 444 1.94 6.42 8.18
CA GLY A 444 1.25 5.50 7.29
C GLY A 444 -0.23 5.84 7.09
N GLY A 445 -0.94 6.17 8.17
CA GLY A 445 -2.34 6.59 8.10
C GLY A 445 -2.54 7.95 7.42
N LEU A 446 -1.68 8.93 7.72
CA LEU A 446 -1.70 10.24 7.04
C LEU A 446 -1.44 10.10 5.54
N ARG A 447 -0.46 9.28 5.16
CA ARG A 447 -0.19 8.92 3.76
C ARG A 447 -1.43 8.31 3.09
N THR A 448 -2.11 7.39 3.76
CA THR A 448 -3.35 6.77 3.24
C THR A 448 -4.41 7.81 2.92
N VAL A 449 -4.57 8.85 3.75
CA VAL A 449 -5.50 9.96 3.46
C VAL A 449 -5.08 10.73 2.21
N TRP A 450 -3.79 11.10 2.08
CA TRP A 450 -3.27 11.78 0.90
C TRP A 450 -3.49 10.98 -0.39
N PHE A 451 -3.22 9.67 -0.36
CA PHE A 451 -3.47 8.81 -1.51
C PHE A 451 -4.95 8.65 -1.79
N ALA A 452 -5.81 8.47 -0.77
CA ALA A 452 -7.25 8.38 -1.00
C ALA A 452 -7.80 9.64 -1.69
N LEU A 453 -7.37 10.84 -1.27
CA LEU A 453 -7.71 12.11 -1.93
C LEU A 453 -7.20 12.15 -3.38
N ALA A 454 -5.97 11.71 -3.63
CA ALA A 454 -5.39 11.61 -4.96
C ALA A 454 -6.21 10.68 -5.86
N PHE A 455 -6.60 9.51 -5.37
CA PHE A 455 -7.32 8.50 -6.14
C PHE A 455 -8.76 8.88 -6.47
N VAL A 456 -9.47 9.48 -5.52
CA VAL A 456 -10.77 10.09 -5.81
C VAL A 456 -10.61 11.16 -6.89
N SER A 457 -9.58 12.01 -6.79
CA SER A 457 -9.32 13.06 -7.78
C SER A 457 -9.00 12.49 -9.16
N ILE A 458 -8.16 11.46 -9.26
CA ILE A 458 -7.87 10.73 -10.51
C ILE A 458 -9.17 10.19 -11.13
N GLY A 459 -10.01 9.53 -10.33
CA GLY A 459 -11.28 8.99 -10.79
C GLY A 459 -12.20 10.09 -11.35
N LEU A 460 -12.29 11.22 -10.66
CA LEU A 460 -13.08 12.38 -11.10
C LEU A 460 -12.54 13.00 -12.40
N GLU A 461 -11.24 12.97 -12.66
CA GLU A 461 -10.62 13.46 -13.90
C GLU A 461 -10.72 12.48 -15.08
N THR A 462 -11.08 11.22 -14.83
CA THR A 462 -11.03 10.12 -15.82
C THR A 462 -12.40 9.84 -16.46
N ARG A 463 -12.43 9.56 -17.77
CA ARG A 463 -13.63 9.10 -18.50
C ARG A 463 -13.50 7.63 -18.93
N PHE A 464 -14.58 6.85 -18.83
CA PHE A 464 -14.60 5.43 -19.24
C PHE A 464 -14.28 5.24 -20.72
N THR A 465 -14.83 6.09 -21.59
CA THR A 465 -14.58 6.02 -23.03
C THR A 465 -13.10 6.25 -23.37
N GLU A 466 -12.43 7.12 -22.63
CA GLU A 466 -11.00 7.37 -22.79
C GLU A 466 -10.16 6.22 -22.21
N LEU A 467 -10.62 5.59 -21.12
CA LEU A 467 -9.97 4.46 -20.47
C LEU A 467 -9.99 3.21 -21.36
N PHE A 468 -11.16 2.83 -21.87
CA PHE A 468 -11.32 1.67 -22.76
C PHE A 468 -10.83 1.93 -24.20
N GLY A 469 -10.82 3.19 -24.64
CA GLY A 469 -10.21 3.61 -25.90
C GLY A 469 -8.68 3.65 -25.87
N MET A 470 -8.06 3.57 -24.69
CA MET A 470 -6.62 3.75 -24.51
C MET A 470 -5.82 2.60 -25.13
N GLY A 471 -5.01 2.93 -26.14
CA GLY A 471 -4.05 1.99 -26.75
C GLY A 471 -4.66 0.78 -27.46
N LYS A 472 -5.98 0.78 -27.76
CA LYS A 472 -6.68 -0.31 -28.46
C LYS A 472 -6.44 -1.70 -27.81
N GLY A 473 -6.35 -1.77 -26.48
CA GLY A 473 -6.09 -3.01 -25.73
C GLY A 473 -4.63 -3.50 -25.71
N ARG A 474 -3.72 -2.88 -26.48
CA ARG A 474 -2.28 -3.22 -26.46
C ARG A 474 -1.65 -3.07 -25.07
N PRO A 475 -1.99 -2.03 -24.29
CA PRO A 475 -1.49 -1.90 -22.92
C PRO A 475 -1.90 -3.06 -22.00
N ALA A 476 -3.15 -3.52 -22.09
CA ALA A 476 -3.63 -4.67 -21.33
C ALA A 476 -2.89 -5.96 -21.71
N VAL A 477 -2.73 -6.22 -23.02
CA VAL A 477 -1.95 -7.38 -23.50
C VAL A 477 -0.50 -7.31 -23.05
N THR A 478 0.10 -6.11 -23.07
CA THR A 478 1.47 -5.88 -22.56
C THR A 478 1.57 -6.23 -21.08
N PHE A 479 0.63 -5.72 -20.27
CA PHE A 479 0.62 -5.95 -18.84
C PHE A 479 0.43 -7.42 -18.50
N VAL A 480 -0.60 -8.07 -19.06
CA VAL A 480 -0.89 -9.48 -18.81
C VAL A 480 0.25 -10.37 -19.31
N GLY A 481 0.80 -10.10 -20.50
CA GLY A 481 1.95 -10.84 -21.02
C GLY A 481 3.19 -10.70 -20.14
N ALA A 482 3.47 -9.49 -19.65
CA ALA A 482 4.55 -9.25 -18.69
C ALA A 482 4.29 -9.90 -17.33
N GLN A 483 3.02 -9.94 -16.87
CA GLN A 483 2.64 -10.58 -15.62
C GLN A 483 2.82 -12.09 -15.69
N VAL A 484 2.38 -12.73 -16.78
CA VAL A 484 2.59 -14.17 -16.98
C VAL A 484 4.08 -14.49 -17.00
N PHE A 485 4.87 -13.66 -17.69
CA PHE A 485 6.33 -13.78 -17.64
C PHE A 485 6.89 -13.61 -16.23
N ASN A 486 6.42 -12.61 -15.47
CA ASN A 486 6.81 -12.40 -14.07
C ASN A 486 6.51 -13.63 -13.21
N ILE A 487 5.31 -14.19 -13.31
CA ILE A 487 4.88 -15.37 -12.56
C ILE A 487 5.83 -16.55 -12.82
N LEU A 488 6.13 -16.83 -14.08
CA LEU A 488 7.01 -17.94 -14.47
C LEU A 488 8.46 -17.69 -14.06
N TRP A 489 8.99 -16.49 -14.34
CA TRP A 489 10.37 -16.13 -14.06
C TRP A 489 10.65 -16.11 -12.56
N THR A 490 9.74 -15.51 -11.78
CA THR A 490 9.88 -15.44 -10.33
C THR A 490 9.75 -16.80 -9.68
N LEU A 491 8.95 -17.73 -10.23
CA LEU A 491 8.90 -19.11 -9.75
C LEU A 491 10.27 -19.79 -9.91
N VAL A 492 10.91 -19.65 -11.07
CA VAL A 492 12.25 -20.20 -11.32
C VAL A 492 13.26 -19.63 -10.32
N LEU A 493 13.26 -18.31 -10.09
CA LEU A 493 14.15 -17.68 -9.12
C LEU A 493 13.86 -18.13 -7.68
N ALA A 494 12.59 -18.27 -7.30
CA ALA A 494 12.20 -18.75 -5.98
C ALA A 494 12.74 -20.17 -5.74
N TYR A 495 12.65 -21.06 -6.72
CA TYR A 495 13.26 -22.39 -6.62
C TYR A 495 14.78 -22.31 -6.48
N LEU A 496 15.46 -21.57 -7.35
CA LEU A 496 16.93 -21.48 -7.34
C LEU A 496 17.48 -20.91 -6.02
N LEU A 497 16.83 -19.86 -5.50
CA LEU A 497 17.32 -19.09 -4.36
C LEU A 497 16.83 -19.65 -3.01
N PHE A 498 15.61 -20.18 -2.95
CA PHE A 498 14.97 -20.62 -1.70
C PHE A 498 14.71 -22.14 -1.64
N GLY A 499 14.97 -22.88 -2.72
CA GLY A 499 14.77 -24.34 -2.79
C GLY A 499 15.96 -25.18 -2.32
N GLY A 500 17.06 -24.57 -1.88
CA GLY A 500 18.26 -25.30 -1.43
C GLY A 500 19.28 -25.59 -2.54
N PHE A 501 19.10 -25.08 -3.76
CA PHE A 501 20.00 -25.33 -4.90
C PHE A 501 21.25 -24.46 -4.88
N ILE A 502 21.08 -23.13 -4.78
CA ILE A 502 22.20 -22.17 -4.77
C ILE A 502 22.60 -21.80 -3.34
N PHE A 503 21.62 -21.57 -2.48
CA PHE A 503 21.82 -21.22 -1.08
C PHE A 503 21.19 -22.29 -0.18
N PRO A 504 21.78 -22.57 1.00
CA PRO A 504 21.14 -23.43 1.99
C PRO A 504 19.78 -22.88 2.39
N LEU A 505 18.83 -23.77 2.69
CA LEU A 505 17.48 -23.39 3.08
C LEU A 505 17.53 -22.37 4.22
N PRO A 506 16.90 -21.18 4.06
CA PRO A 506 16.97 -20.17 5.09
C PRO A 506 16.28 -20.69 6.36
N ALA A 507 16.98 -20.63 7.50
CA ALA A 507 16.47 -21.05 8.79
C ALA A 507 15.41 -20.04 9.30
N ILE A 508 14.21 -20.10 8.73
CA ILE A 508 13.10 -19.21 9.10
C ILE A 508 12.21 -19.99 10.07
N GLN A 509 12.35 -19.70 11.37
CA GLN A 509 11.47 -20.21 12.44
C GLN A 509 10.15 -19.41 12.53
#